data_AF-A0A2L2XHB4-F1
#
_entry.id   AF-A0A2L2XHB4-F1
#
_cell.length_a   1.000
_cell.length_b   1.000
_cell.length_c   1.000
_cell.angle_alpha   90.00
_cell.angle_beta   90.00
_cell.angle_gamma   90.00
#
_symmetry.space_group_name_H-M   'P 1'
#
loop_
_entity.id
_entity.type
_entity.pdbx_description
1 polymer ?
#
loop_
_entity_poly.entity_id
_entity_poly.type
_entity_poly.pdbx_seq_one_letter_code
_entity_poly.pdbx_strand_id
1 'polypeptide(L)' 'MNTSYLVTWTEGDEVFYKIVNGEEIREIWEFDKNYIITRLTA' A
#
# COMPACT_ATOMS: atom_id res chain seq x y z
N MET A 1 4.03 -18.49 4.70
CA MET A 1 3.96 -17.14 5.31
C MET A 1 3.56 -16.18 4.20
N ASN A 2 2.41 -15.53 4.31
CA ASN A 2 2.00 -14.52 3.33
C ASN A 2 2.91 -13.30 3.47
N THR A 3 3.52 -12.88 2.36
CA THR A 3 4.34 -11.66 2.35
C THR A 3 3.42 -10.45 2.56
N SER A 4 3.70 -9.67 3.59
CA SER A 4 2.99 -8.41 3.87
C SER A 4 3.73 -7.23 3.27
N TYR A 5 2.97 -6.19 2.94
CA TYR A 5 3.45 -4.93 2.40
C TYR A 5 2.84 -3.79 3.19
N LEU A 6 3.63 -2.74 3.42
CA LEU A 6 3.12 -1.44 3.81
C LEU A 6 2.94 -0.61 2.55
N VAL A 7 1.70 -0.19 2.31
CA VAL A 7 1.33 0.68 1.20
C VAL A 7 0.97 2.04 1.77
N THR A 8 1.55 3.10 1.22
CA THR A 8 1.31 4.48 1.63
C THR A 8 1.00 5.34 0.41
N TRP A 9 0.14 6.33 0.57
CA TRP A 9 -0.20 7.32 -0.44
C TRP A 9 -0.58 8.64 0.21
N THR A 10 -0.69 9.69 -0.60
CA THR A 10 -1.11 11.02 -0.15
C THR A 10 -2.46 11.39 -0.76
N GLU A 11 -3.34 12.01 0.02
CA GLU A 11 -4.53 12.70 -0.48
C GLU A 11 -4.53 14.13 0.07
N GLY A 12 -4.33 15.11 -0.82
CA GLY A 12 -4.03 16.48 -0.38
C GLY A 12 -2.73 16.55 0.42
N ASP A 13 -2.81 17.11 1.62
CA ASP A 13 -1.69 17.23 2.56
C ASP A 13 -1.62 16.07 3.58
N GLU A 14 -2.52 15.08 3.48
CA GLU A 14 -2.61 13.97 4.40
C GLU A 14 -1.92 12.71 3.86
N VAL A 15 -1.29 11.95 4.77
CA VAL A 15 -0.63 10.67 4.48
C VAL A 15 -1.47 9.52 5.01
N PHE A 16 -1.78 8.58 4.13
CA PHE A 16 -2.55 7.37 4.43
C PHE A 16 -1.68 6.13 4.30
N TYR A 17 -2.04 5.08 5.04
CA TYR A 17 -1.35 3.80 4.96
C TYR A 17 -2.28 2.61 5.18
N LYS A 18 -1.90 1.47 4.60
CA LYS A 18 -2.53 0.18 4.82
C LYS A 18 -1.49 -0.94 4.78
N ILE A 19 -1.63 -1.93 5.66
CA ILE A 19 -0.85 -3.18 5.58
C ILE A 19 -1.71 -4.19 4.81
N VAL A 20 -1.14 -4.75 3.75
CA VAL A 20 -1.82 -5.66 2.84
C VAL A 20 -0.92 -6.84 2.46
N ASN A 21 -1.51 -7.92 1.99
CA ASN A 21 -0.81 -9.01 1.30
C ASN A 21 -0.75 -8.75 -0.22
N GLY A 22 -0.09 -9.64 -0.97
CA GLY A 22 0.10 -9.46 -2.42
C GLY A 22 -1.17 -9.48 -3.27
N GLU A 23 -2.22 -10.19 -2.85
CA GLU A 23 -3.51 -10.25 -3.56
C GLU A 23 -4.30 -8.95 -3.36
N GLU A 24 -4.26 -8.41 -2.15
CA GLU A 24 -4.95 -7.17 -1.73
C GLU A 24 -4.39 -5.90 -2.40
N ILE A 25 -3.15 -5.91 -2.91
CA ILE A 25 -2.57 -4.74 -3.62
C ILE A 25 -3.41 -4.34 -4.83
N ARG A 26 -3.99 -5.31 -5.55
CA ARG A 26 -4.81 -5.02 -6.74
C ARG A 26 -6.13 -4.36 -6.40
N GLU A 27 -6.65 -4.60 -5.20
CA GLU A 27 -7.94 -4.06 -4.74
C GLU A 27 -7.85 -2.59 -4.35
N ILE A 28 -6.66 -2.11 -3.97
CA ILE A 28 -6.43 -0.74 -3.51
C ILE A 28 -5.83 0.17 -4.58
N TRP A 29 -5.62 -0.34 -5.80
CA TRP A 29 -4.95 0.41 -6.86
C TRP A 29 -5.89 1.40 -7.54
N GLU A 30 -5.59 2.69 -7.39
CA GLU A 30 -6.28 3.78 -8.06
C GLU A 30 -5.30 4.52 -8.98
N PHE A 31 -5.68 4.74 -10.24
CA PHE A 31 -4.77 5.21 -11.30
C PHE A 31 -4.18 6.60 -11.04
N ASP A 32 -4.91 7.45 -10.32
CA ASP A 32 -4.57 8.83 -10.00
C ASP A 32 -3.74 8.99 -8.71
N LYS A 33 -3.55 7.91 -7.94
CA LYS A 33 -2.80 7.93 -6.69
C LYS A 33 -1.34 7.53 -6.90
N ASN A 34 -0.46 8.23 -6.18
CA ASN A 34 0.96 7.90 -6.10
C ASN A 34 1.21 7.06 -4.85
N TYR A 35 1.62 5.80 -5.04
CA TYR A 35 1.87 4.88 -3.95
C TYR A 35 3.36 4.65 -3.71
N ILE A 36 3.73 4.54 -2.43
CA ILE A 36 5.00 3.92 -2.01
C ILE A 36 4.65 2.57 -1.37
N ILE A 37 5.24 1.51 -1.92
CA ILE A 37 5.00 0.13 -1.50
C ILE A 37 6.31 -0.47 -1.01
N THR A 38 6.33 -0.94 0.24
CA THR A 38 7.50 -1.64 0.80
C THR A 38 7.11 -2.99 1.35
N ARG A 39 7.97 -4.00 1.12
CA ARG A 39 7.80 -5.34 1.67
C ARG A 39 8.16 -5.31 3.16
N LEU A 40 7.30 -5.88 3.99
CA LEU A 40 7.59 -6.07 5.41
C LEU A 40 8.33 -7.40 5.61
N THR A 41 9.43 -7.34 6.34
CA THR A 41 10.19 -8.50 6.80
C THR A 41 10.11 -8.53 8.33
N ALA A 42 9.71 -9.67 8.89
CA ALA A 42 9.79 -9.92 10.33
C ALA A 42 11.22 -10.26 10.74
#